data_AF-A0A914J158-F1
#
_entry.id   AF-A0A914J158-F1
#
_cell.length_a   1.000
_cell.length_b   1.000
_cell.length_c   1.000
_cell.angle_alpha   90.00
_cell.angle_beta   90.00
_cell.angle_gamma   90.00
#
_symmetry.space_group_name_H-M   'P 1'
#
loop_
_entity.id
_entity.type
_entity.pdbx_description
1 polymer ?
#
loop_
_entity_poly.entity_id
_entity_poly.type
_entity_poly.pdbx_seq_one_letter_code
_entity_poly.pdbx_strand_id
1 'polypeptide(L)'
;MICMYKRDSAILQGDSGGPAFAQGKDGKFYQVGINVDMYTSESFSRFSSWELPSELPSTVASISTDVSYYCPWIEETTGGEIKCQIFKPTPIVPKFRKYIDLNFLKMKFFFQFY
;
A
#
# COMPACT_ATOMS: atom_id res chain seq x y z
N MET A 1 0.84 -5.88 -0.57
CA MET A 1 -0.16 -4.88 -1.01
C MET A 1 -0.01 -3.65 -0.15
N ILE A 2 -0.29 -2.47 -0.71
CA ILE A 2 -0.29 -1.16 -0.05
C ILE A 2 -1.74 -0.70 0.06
N CYS A 3 -2.11 -0.19 1.24
CA CYS A 3 -3.40 0.43 1.50
C CYS A 3 -3.19 1.95 1.65
N MET A 4 -3.92 2.73 0.86
CA MET A 4 -3.87 4.18 0.85
C MET A 4 -5.25 4.74 1.18
N TYR A 5 -5.31 5.65 2.13
CA TYR A 5 -6.55 6.30 2.53
C TYR A 5 -6.36 7.81 2.50
N LYS A 6 -7.28 8.50 1.84
CA LYS A 6 -7.42 9.95 1.90
C LYS A 6 -8.91 10.26 1.84
N ARG A 7 -9.37 11.11 2.76
CA ARG A 7 -10.77 11.57 2.75
C ARG A 7 -11.08 12.21 1.40
N ASP A 8 -12.26 11.90 0.86
CA ASP A 8 -12.78 12.44 -0.40
C ASP A 8 -11.89 12.11 -1.63
N SER A 9 -11.13 11.02 -1.57
CA SER A 9 -10.28 10.59 -2.66
C SER A 9 -10.18 9.08 -2.73
N ALA A 10 -10.38 8.52 -3.91
CA ALA A 10 -10.18 7.09 -4.19
C ALA A 10 -9.70 6.92 -5.63
N ILE A 11 -9.01 5.82 -5.91
CA ILE A 11 -8.78 5.39 -7.30
C ILE A 11 -10.09 4.94 -7.91
N LEU A 12 -10.29 5.20 -9.20
CA LEU A 12 -11.42 4.72 -10.01
C LEU A 12 -10.97 3.55 -10.90
N GLN A 13 -11.90 2.92 -11.63
CA GLN A 13 -11.53 1.81 -12.51
C GLN A 13 -10.59 2.22 -13.63
N GLY A 14 -10.74 3.45 -14.14
CA GLY A 14 -9.81 4.01 -15.13
C GLY A 14 -8.37 4.17 -14.61
N ASP A 15 -8.18 4.18 -13.29
CA ASP A 15 -6.86 4.30 -12.66
C ASP A 15 -6.18 2.95 -12.44
N SER A 16 -6.88 1.83 -12.65
CA SER A 16 -6.35 0.48 -12.45
C SER A 16 -5.17 0.22 -13.41
N GLY A 17 -4.10 -0.39 -12.89
CA GLY A 17 -2.83 -0.54 -13.60
C GLY A 17 -1.96 0.72 -13.60
N GLY A 18 -2.49 1.88 -13.21
CA GLY A 18 -1.74 3.12 -13.06
C GLY A 18 -0.75 3.09 -11.88
N PRO A 19 0.26 3.98 -11.89
CA PRO A 19 1.26 4.04 -10.84
C PRO A 19 0.72 4.73 -9.57
N ALA A 20 1.05 4.17 -8.41
CA ALA A 20 0.96 4.86 -7.12
C ALA A 20 2.33 5.46 -6.76
N PHE A 21 2.39 6.76 -6.50
CA PHE A 21 3.63 7.47 -6.19
C PHE A 21 3.72 7.91 -4.73
N ALA A 22 4.93 7.92 -4.20
CA ALA A 22 5.28 8.62 -2.96
C ALA A 22 6.37 9.66 -3.24
N GLN A 23 6.26 10.83 -2.61
CA GLN A 23 7.33 11.83 -2.67
C GLN A 23 8.37 11.56 -1.57
N GLY A 24 9.63 11.41 -1.97
CA GLY A 24 10.75 11.31 -1.05
C GLY A 24 11.09 12.64 -0.39
N LYS A 25 11.92 12.60 0.67
CA LYS A 25 12.44 13.82 1.33
C LYS A 25 13.34 14.65 0.41
N ASP A 26 13.86 14.05 -0.65
CA ASP A 26 14.64 14.69 -1.70
C ASP A 26 13.76 15.40 -2.76
N GLY A 27 12.44 15.40 -2.57
CA GLY A 27 11.47 16.02 -3.47
C GLY A 27 11.15 15.20 -4.72
N LYS A 28 11.81 14.05 -4.93
CA LYS A 28 11.57 13.17 -6.07
C LYS A 28 10.36 12.27 -5.84
N PHE A 29 9.72 11.86 -6.92
CA PHE A 29 8.62 10.89 -6.89
C PHE A 29 9.14 9.49 -7.18
N TYR A 30 8.68 8.55 -6.38
CA TYR A 30 9.01 7.12 -6.48
C TYR A 30 7.72 6.35 -6.69
N GLN A 31 7.67 5.49 -7.70
CA GLN A 31 6.57 4.56 -7.84
C GLN A 31 6.69 3.51 -6.74
N VAL A 32 5.72 3.47 -5.84
CA VAL A 32 5.66 2.54 -4.70
C VAL A 32 4.61 1.46 -4.92
N GLY A 33 3.67 1.66 -5.83
CA GLY A 33 2.64 0.68 -6.12
C GLY A 33 2.09 0.72 -7.54
N ILE A 34 1.27 -0.28 -7.85
CA ILE A 34 0.40 -0.33 -9.03
C ILE A 34 -1.03 -0.39 -8.54
N ASN A 35 -1.88 0.54 -8.96
CA ASN A 35 -3.28 0.61 -8.56
C ASN A 35 -4.04 -0.65 -8.98
N VAL A 36 -4.79 -1.24 -8.05
CA VAL A 36 -5.56 -2.47 -8.28
C VAL A 36 -7.03 -2.17 -8.20
N ASP A 37 -7.50 -1.83 -6.99
CA ASP A 37 -8.92 -1.66 -6.69
C ASP A 37 -9.11 -0.80 -5.43
N MET A 38 -10.34 -0.43 -5.09
CA MET A 38 -10.68 0.23 -3.84
C MET A 38 -11.57 -0.65 -2.96
N TYR A 39 -11.38 -0.55 -1.65
CA TYR A 39 -12.30 -1.08 -0.64
C TYR A 39 -13.07 0.05 0.03
N THR A 40 -14.31 -0.24 0.36
CA THR A 40 -15.18 0.64 1.14
C THR A 40 -15.96 -0.23 2.11
N SER A 41 -16.16 0.27 3.33
CA SER A 41 -16.94 -0.44 4.35
C SER A 41 -18.44 -0.40 4.09
N GLU A 42 -18.88 0.44 3.15
CA GLU A 42 -20.27 0.54 2.73
C GLU A 42 -20.45 -0.19 1.39
N SER A 43 -21.59 -0.85 1.20
CA SER A 43 -21.96 -1.58 -0.02
C SER A 43 -22.03 -0.64 -1.22
N PHE A 44 -20.87 -0.31 -1.79
CA PHE A 44 -20.69 0.63 -2.90
C PHE A 44 -20.93 -0.04 -4.25
N SER A 45 -21.90 -0.97 -4.29
CA SER A 45 -22.28 -1.75 -5.47
C SER A 45 -23.13 -0.96 -6.48
N ARG A 46 -23.24 0.36 -6.32
CA ARG A 46 -24.16 1.22 -7.09
C ARG A 46 -23.52 2.35 -7.89
N PHE A 47 -22.23 2.61 -7.73
CA PHE A 47 -21.55 3.57 -8.60
C PHE A 47 -20.95 2.81 -9.77
N SER A 48 -21.42 3.12 -10.98
CA SER A 48 -20.63 2.84 -12.17
C SER A 48 -19.29 3.53 -11.94
N SER A 49 -18.29 2.69 -11.85
CA SER A 49 -16.97 2.87 -11.26
C SER A 49 -16.03 3.81 -12.04
N TRP A 50 -16.65 4.73 -12.78
CA TRP A 50 -16.08 5.73 -13.67
C TRP A 50 -16.20 7.15 -13.11
N GLU A 51 -17.08 7.39 -12.13
CA GLU A 51 -17.26 8.69 -11.49
C GLU A 51 -17.33 8.53 -9.97
N LEU A 52 -16.67 9.43 -9.24
CA LEU A 52 -16.82 9.51 -7.79
C LEU A 52 -18.15 10.24 -7.48
N PRO A 53 -18.97 9.74 -6.55
CA PRO A 53 -20.10 10.53 -6.05
C PRO A 53 -19.63 11.87 -5.48
N SER A 54 -20.55 12.82 -5.42
CA SER A 54 -20.34 14.13 -4.78
C SER A 54 -19.91 14.01 -3.31
N GLU A 55 -20.25 12.89 -2.65
CA GLU A 55 -19.81 12.56 -1.31
C GLU A 55 -19.30 11.12 -1.28
N LEU A 56 -18.00 10.96 -1.00
CA LEU A 56 -17.42 9.64 -0.78
C LEU A 56 -17.67 9.18 0.66
N PRO A 57 -17.92 7.88 0.87
CA PRO A 57 -17.95 7.31 2.22
C PRO A 57 -16.69 7.72 2.98
N SER A 58 -16.84 7.94 4.28
CA SER A 58 -15.71 8.33 5.14
C SER A 58 -14.58 7.29 5.20
N THR A 59 -14.78 6.10 4.63
CA THR A 59 -13.93 4.91 4.76
C THR A 59 -13.63 4.23 3.42
N VAL A 60 -13.32 5.01 2.37
CA VAL A 60 -12.79 4.45 1.11
C VAL A 60 -11.27 4.36 1.14
N ALA A 61 -10.72 3.17 0.94
CA ALA A 61 -9.29 2.91 0.85
C ALA A 61 -8.94 2.37 -0.55
N SER A 62 -7.89 2.91 -1.15
CA SER A 62 -7.33 2.41 -2.41
C SER A 62 -6.26 1.35 -2.12
N ILE A 63 -6.26 0.29 -2.91
CA ILE A 63 -5.32 -0.81 -2.82
C ILE A 63 -4.39 -0.79 -4.03
N SER A 64 -3.10 -0.91 -3.74
CA SER A 64 -2.07 -1.08 -4.76
C SER A 64 -1.24 -2.32 -4.50
N THR A 65 -0.77 -2.95 -5.57
CA THR A 65 0.31 -3.95 -5.49
C THR A 65 1.57 -3.25 -5.00
N ASP A 66 2.28 -3.85 -4.05
CA ASP A 66 3.56 -3.34 -3.58
C ASP A 66 4.66 -3.72 -4.58
N VAL A 67 5.22 -2.73 -5.30
CA VAL A 67 6.23 -3.00 -6.34
C VAL A 67 7.57 -3.47 -5.76
N SER A 68 7.84 -3.20 -4.49
CA SER A 68 9.11 -3.59 -3.86
C SER A 68 9.32 -5.10 -3.82
N TYR A 69 8.22 -5.85 -3.76
CA TYR A 69 8.22 -7.31 -3.81
C TYR A 69 8.73 -7.86 -5.15
N TYR A 70 8.57 -7.09 -6.23
CA TYR A 70 8.91 -7.49 -7.59
C TYR A 70 10.25 -6.94 -8.06
N CYS A 71 10.98 -6.22 -7.20
CA CYS A 71 12.26 -5.58 -7.55
C CYS A 71 13.28 -6.54 -8.20
N PRO A 72 13.51 -7.77 -7.70
CA PRO A 72 14.44 -8.69 -8.37
C PRO A 72 14.04 -8.96 -9.83
N TRP A 73 12.76 -9.24 -10.08
CA TRP A 73 12.23 -9.49 -11.41
C TRP A 73 12.29 -8.25 -12.31
N ILE A 74 11.98 -7.06 -11.75
CA ILE A 74 12.06 -5.79 -12.49
C ILE A 74 13.50 -5.52 -12.92
N GLU A 75 14.47 -5.63 -12.02
CA GLU A 75 15.88 -5.39 -12.34
C GLU A 75 16.42 -6.39 -13.36
N GLU A 76 16.06 -7.67 -13.23
CA GLU A 76 16.43 -8.71 -14.19
C GLU A 76 15.84 -8.43 -15.58
N THR A 77 14.52 -8.20 -15.64
CA THR A 77 13.79 -8.03 -16.91
C THR A 77 14.18 -6.77 -17.66
N THR A 78 14.58 -5.72 -16.94
CA THR A 78 15.02 -4.45 -17.53
C THR A 78 16.52 -4.38 -17.79
N GLY A 79 17.27 -5.47 -17.56
CA GLY A 79 18.73 -5.47 -17.69
C GLY A 79 19.41 -4.46 -16.76
N GLY A 80 18.75 -4.10 -15.66
CA GLY A 80 19.20 -3.10 -14.69
C GLY A 80 18.95 -1.64 -15.07
N GLU A 81 18.20 -1.33 -16.14
CA GLU A 81 17.79 0.04 -16.49
C GLU A 81 16.94 0.66 -15.37
N ILE A 82 16.00 -0.12 -14.82
CA ILE A 82 15.22 0.29 -13.65
C ILE A 82 15.91 -0.24 -12.40
N LYS A 83 16.16 0.64 -11.44
CA LYS A 83 16.74 0.32 -10.13
C LYS A 83 15.76 0.56 -9.01
N CYS A 84 15.57 -0.44 -8.16
CA CYS A 84 14.74 -0.29 -6.99
C CYS A 84 15.51 0.37 -5.85
N GLN A 85 14.95 1.44 -5.30
CA GLN A 85 15.42 2.01 -4.04
C GLN A 85 14.70 1.31 -2.88
N ILE A 86 15.37 0.33 -2.27
CA ILE A 86 14.86 -0.30 -1.05
C ILE A 86 15.01 0.72 0.08
N PHE A 87 13.96 1.48 0.35
CA PHE A 87 13.83 2.15 1.64
C PHE A 87 13.68 1.06 2.69
N LYS A 88 14.70 0.84 3.52
CA LYS A 88 14.50 0.13 4.78
C LYS A 88 13.59 1.03 5.62
N PRO A 89 12.30 0.70 5.82
CA PRO A 89 11.49 1.49 6.72
C PRO A 89 12.19 1.47 8.08
N THR A 90 12.55 2.64 8.60
CA THR A 90 12.82 2.74 10.03
C THR A 90 11.52 2.28 10.69
N PRO A 91 11.52 1.24 11.54
CA PRO A 91 10.29 0.80 12.18
C PRO A 91 9.75 1.98 12.97
N ILE A 92 8.69 2.60 12.45
CA ILE A 92 7.83 3.47 13.25
C ILE A 92 7.07 2.50 14.11
N VAL A 93 7.64 2.12 15.26
CA VAL A 93 6.91 1.40 16.29
C VAL A 93 5.81 2.35 16.73
N PRO A 94 4.52 2.09 16.41
CA PRO A 94 3.46 2.91 16.95
C PRO A 94 3.55 2.73 18.47
N LYS A 95 3.64 3.84 19.22
CA LYS A 95 3.43 3.83 20.68
C LYS A 95 1.96 3.51 20.98
N PHE A 96 1.48 2.33 20.59
CA PHE A 96 0.22 1.76 21.10
C PHE A 96 0.59 0.70 22.12
N ARG A 97 0.72 1.17 23.37
CA ARG A 97 0.69 0.30 24.55
C ARG A 97 -0.71 -0.32 24.67
N LYS A 98 -0.72 -1.61 25.01
CA LYS A 98 -1.81 -2.42 25.59
C LYS A 98 -2.93 -2.84 24.62
N TYR A 99 -2.81 -4.03 24.03
CA TYR A 99 -3.41 -5.29 24.51
C TYR A 99 -3.09 -6.36 23.46
N ILE A 100 -2.06 -7.18 23.70
CA ILE A 100 -1.88 -8.46 23.01
C ILE A 100 -2.36 -9.52 24.00
N ASP A 101 -3.48 -10.16 23.66
CA ASP A 101 -3.89 -11.42 24.26
C ASP A 101 -2.81 -12.47 23.94
N LEU A 102 -2.13 -12.93 24.99
CA LEU A 102 -0.98 -13.83 24.92
C LEU A 102 -1.33 -15.26 24.51
N ASN A 103 -2.59 -15.57 24.17
CA ASN A 103 -3.01 -16.92 23.81
C ASN A 103 -2.76 -17.30 22.34
N PHE A 104 -2.36 -16.38 21.47
CA PHE A 104 -2.08 -16.68 20.05
C PHE A 104 -0.58 -16.84 19.72
N LEU A 105 0.29 -16.88 20.74
CA LEU A 105 1.74 -17.06 20.63
C LEU A 105 2.17 -18.54 20.76
N LYS A 106 1.50 -19.43 20.02
CA LYS A 106 2.01 -20.78 19.74
C LYS A 106 2.22 -20.96 18.25
N MET A 107 3.18 -20.25 17.67
CA MET A 107 3.94 -20.78 16.53
C MET A 107 5.25 -19.99 16.36
N LYS A 108 6.29 -20.56 16.97
CA LYS A 108 7.70 -20.57 16.58
C LYS A 108 8.12 -19.52 15.54
N PHE A 109 8.94 -18.54 15.95
CA PHE A 109 10.20 -18.25 15.27
C PHE A 109 11.19 -17.68 16.31
N PHE A 110 12.30 -18.39 16.47
CA PHE A 110 13.45 -18.04 17.30
C PHE A 110 14.17 -16.83 16.71
N PHE A 111 14.52 -15.82 17.53
CA PHE A 111 15.82 -15.14 17.43
C PHE A 111 16.25 -14.66 18.82
N GLN A 112 17.40 -15.18 19.26
CA GLN A 112 18.10 -14.83 20.50
C GLN A 112 19.18 -13.81 20.16
N PHE A 113 19.29 -12.73 20.93
CA PHE A 113 20.45 -11.83 20.89
C PHE A 113 21.12 -11.84 22.26
N TYR A 114 22.44 -12.05 22.25
CA TYR A 114 23.36 -11.90 23.39
C TYR A 114 23.50 -10.44 23.80
#